data_AF-A0A1V6KF81-F1
#
_entry.id   AF-A0A1V6KF81-F1
#
_cell.length_a   1.000
_cell.length_b   1.000
_cell.length_c   1.000
_cell.angle_alpha   90.00
_cell.angle_beta   90.00
_cell.angle_gamma   90.00
#
_symmetry.space_group_name_H-M   'P 1'
#
loop_
_entity.id
_entity.type
_entity.pdbx_description
1 polymer ?
#
loop_
_entity_poly.entity_id
_entity_poly.type
_entity_poly.pdbx_seq_one_letter_code
_entity_poly.pdbx_strand_id
1 'polypeptide(L)'
;MGKADVTINGANVSTSAPGANGIFSYGAGTKVTLNNVTIRTTNNSSGGIMVAGGGAMYVSDCDIETQGGSSAALRSDRGGGTLAVAGGTYVSHGPGSPAIYCTAKVNASNATLTATYSQAIVIEGKNSVTLKDCIVSGRMVRSNVENLQNIMIYQSMSGDAEIGKSYFTMEGGSLTSNNGDMIYVTNTSCDVRLANVAIVPYNDVFLKVVGNDARTGWGVVGKNGGQCIFTADHQEIVGNTIVDKISTLGFSLTSGSTLRGTINNANSGGSVTVHVDETSRWTLTADAYVTSLTGTTENIIPNGFTVYVNGIAAIK
;
A
#
# COMPACT_ATOMS: atom_id res chain seq x y z
N MET A 1 -19.64 -13.54 -25.35
CA MET A 1 -18.27 -13.02 -25.20
C MET A 1 -17.34 -14.21 -25.02
N GLY A 2 -16.26 -14.28 -25.78
CA GLY A 2 -15.36 -15.44 -25.78
C GLY A 2 -14.63 -15.58 -24.44
N LYS A 3 -14.58 -16.82 -23.92
CA LYS A 3 -13.75 -17.18 -22.77
C LYS A 3 -12.43 -17.70 -23.33
N ALA A 4 -11.40 -16.86 -23.33
CA ALA A 4 -10.05 -17.31 -23.68
C ALA A 4 -9.38 -17.87 -22.42
N ASP A 5 -8.84 -19.09 -22.50
CA ASP A 5 -7.98 -19.68 -21.47
C ASP A 5 -6.64 -20.01 -22.12
N VAL A 6 -5.58 -19.34 -21.68
CA VAL A 6 -4.23 -19.47 -22.25
C VAL A 6 -3.27 -19.83 -21.13
N THR A 7 -2.42 -20.83 -21.37
CA THR A 7 -1.31 -21.18 -20.47
C THR A 7 0.02 -21.00 -21.20
N ILE A 8 0.97 -20.32 -20.56
CA ILE A 8 2.31 -20.05 -21.09
C ILE A 8 3.33 -20.57 -20.08
N ASN A 9 4.18 -21.50 -20.52
CA ASN A 9 5.17 -22.17 -19.68
C ASN A 9 6.58 -21.92 -20.23
N GLY A 10 7.52 -21.50 -19.38
CA GLY A 10 8.95 -21.44 -19.74
C GLY A 10 9.31 -20.44 -20.84
N ALA A 11 8.46 -19.46 -21.10
CA ALA A 11 8.65 -18.52 -22.20
C ALA A 11 9.58 -17.36 -21.82
N ASN A 12 10.21 -16.77 -22.83
CA ASN A 12 10.93 -15.50 -22.72
C ASN A 12 10.20 -14.45 -23.57
N VAL A 13 9.73 -13.38 -22.95
CA VAL A 13 9.00 -12.30 -23.61
C VAL A 13 9.76 -11.00 -23.45
N SER A 14 10.06 -10.32 -24.56
CA SER A 14 10.72 -9.01 -24.56
C SER A 14 9.92 -8.00 -25.36
N THR A 15 9.74 -6.80 -24.82
CA THR A 15 9.09 -5.69 -25.52
C THR A 15 9.94 -4.42 -25.42
N SER A 16 9.95 -3.61 -26.48
CA SER A 16 10.77 -2.39 -26.57
C SER A 16 10.06 -1.17 -27.17
N ALA A 17 8.83 -1.36 -27.66
CA ALA A 17 8.00 -0.25 -28.14
C ALA A 17 7.32 0.47 -26.96
N PRO A 18 7.10 1.79 -27.03
CA PRO A 18 6.30 2.52 -26.04
C PRO A 18 4.90 1.91 -25.89
N GLY A 19 4.44 1.72 -24.66
CA GLY A 19 3.13 1.14 -24.36
C GLY A 19 3.03 -0.39 -24.52
N ALA A 20 4.11 -1.07 -24.88
CA ALA A 20 4.09 -2.51 -25.14
C ALA A 20 4.27 -3.30 -23.84
N ASN A 21 3.16 -3.66 -23.18
CA ASN A 21 3.19 -4.56 -22.04
C ASN A 21 3.70 -5.96 -22.43
N GLY A 22 4.31 -6.69 -21.49
CA GLY A 22 4.77 -8.06 -21.73
C GLY A 22 3.62 -9.02 -22.01
N ILE A 23 2.73 -9.25 -21.03
CA ILE A 23 1.53 -10.08 -21.20
C ILE A 23 0.32 -9.39 -20.60
N PHE A 24 -0.79 -9.35 -21.34
CA PHE A 24 -2.01 -8.65 -20.95
C PHE A 24 -3.24 -9.57 -21.00
N SER A 25 -3.94 -9.70 -19.88
CA SER A 25 -5.24 -10.39 -19.80
C SER A 25 -6.37 -9.36 -19.75
N TYR A 26 -7.21 -9.33 -20.80
CA TYR A 26 -8.30 -8.37 -20.94
C TYR A 26 -9.66 -9.04 -21.18
N GLY A 27 -10.69 -8.51 -20.51
CA GLY A 27 -12.08 -8.88 -20.74
C GLY A 27 -12.59 -9.97 -19.80
N ALA A 28 -13.84 -9.81 -19.35
CA ALA A 28 -14.50 -10.74 -18.45
C ALA A 28 -14.55 -12.15 -19.05
N GLY A 29 -14.06 -13.13 -18.29
CA GLY A 29 -13.98 -14.53 -18.70
C GLY A 29 -12.69 -14.91 -19.44
N THR A 30 -11.78 -13.96 -19.71
CA THR A 30 -10.41 -14.24 -20.15
C THR A 30 -9.54 -14.63 -18.96
N LYS A 31 -8.76 -15.70 -19.12
CA LYS A 31 -7.81 -16.22 -18.15
C LYS A 31 -6.47 -16.46 -18.83
N VAL A 32 -5.39 -15.98 -18.21
CA VAL A 32 -4.01 -16.25 -18.60
C VAL A 32 -3.29 -16.90 -17.42
N THR A 33 -2.59 -18.00 -17.66
CA THR A 33 -1.75 -18.69 -16.67
C THR A 33 -0.29 -18.64 -17.12
N LEU A 34 0.60 -18.15 -16.27
CA LEU A 34 2.04 -18.03 -16.53
C LEU A 34 2.81 -18.90 -15.55
N ASN A 35 3.68 -19.78 -16.02
CA ASN A 35 4.58 -20.56 -15.17
C ASN A 35 6.01 -20.46 -15.68
N ASN A 36 6.95 -20.07 -14.81
CA ASN A 36 8.38 -19.98 -15.13
C ASN A 36 8.65 -19.09 -16.36
N VAL A 37 7.95 -17.97 -16.48
CA VAL A 37 8.10 -17.04 -17.62
C VAL A 37 9.05 -15.92 -17.24
N THR A 38 9.94 -15.57 -18.15
CA THR A 38 10.80 -14.38 -18.05
C THR A 38 10.22 -13.26 -18.92
N ILE A 39 10.03 -12.08 -18.35
CA ILE A 39 9.52 -10.89 -19.07
C ILE A 39 10.47 -9.71 -18.88
N ARG A 40 10.83 -9.05 -19.99
CA ARG A 40 11.65 -7.84 -20.02
C ARG A 40 10.99 -6.76 -20.86
N THR A 41 10.68 -5.62 -20.25
CA THR A 41 10.13 -4.46 -20.98
C THR A 41 11.09 -3.27 -20.85
N THR A 42 11.36 -2.54 -21.94
CA THR A 42 12.43 -1.51 -21.92
C THR A 42 11.96 -0.07 -22.10
N ASN A 43 10.68 0.18 -22.40
CA ASN A 43 10.18 1.51 -22.76
C ASN A 43 9.11 2.04 -21.78
N ASN A 44 8.73 3.31 -21.93
CA ASN A 44 7.70 3.93 -21.10
C ASN A 44 6.33 3.27 -21.31
N SER A 45 5.50 3.33 -20.27
CA SER A 45 4.14 2.79 -20.24
C SER A 45 4.06 1.29 -20.57
N SER A 46 5.15 0.55 -20.36
CA SER A 46 5.31 -0.84 -20.78
C SER A 46 5.43 -1.72 -19.53
N GLY A 47 4.30 -2.04 -18.92
CA GLY A 47 4.26 -2.89 -17.73
C GLY A 47 4.61 -4.35 -18.02
N GLY A 48 5.03 -5.09 -16.99
CA GLY A 48 5.44 -6.48 -17.14
C GLY A 48 4.25 -7.37 -17.46
N ILE A 49 3.32 -7.46 -16.51
CA ILE A 49 2.01 -8.07 -16.72
C ILE A 49 0.87 -7.15 -16.34
N MET A 50 -0.25 -7.32 -17.02
CA MET A 50 -1.42 -6.48 -16.85
C MET A 50 -2.71 -7.30 -16.82
N VAL A 51 -3.64 -6.92 -15.94
CA VAL A 51 -5.05 -7.37 -15.98
C VAL A 51 -5.99 -6.17 -16.08
N ALA A 52 -7.01 -6.23 -16.94
CA ALA A 52 -8.03 -5.20 -17.03
C ALA A 52 -9.35 -5.75 -17.61
N GLY A 53 -10.42 -4.94 -17.59
CA GLY A 53 -11.72 -5.30 -18.17
C GLY A 53 -12.36 -6.55 -17.55
N GLY A 54 -12.01 -6.92 -16.31
CA GLY A 54 -12.49 -8.13 -15.65
C GLY A 54 -11.73 -9.42 -16.00
N GLY A 55 -10.57 -9.30 -16.66
CA GLY A 55 -9.69 -10.44 -16.95
C GLY A 55 -9.03 -11.02 -15.71
N ALA A 56 -8.56 -12.27 -15.81
CA ALA A 56 -7.82 -12.96 -14.76
C ALA A 56 -6.41 -13.37 -15.22
N MET A 57 -5.44 -13.30 -14.32
CA MET A 57 -4.11 -13.84 -14.52
C MET A 57 -3.61 -14.57 -13.27
N TYR A 58 -3.04 -15.76 -13.48
CA TYR A 58 -2.42 -16.60 -12.46
C TYR A 58 -0.94 -16.80 -12.83
N VAL A 59 -0.03 -16.52 -11.91
CA VAL A 59 1.40 -16.39 -12.18
C VAL A 59 2.16 -17.20 -11.14
N SER A 60 3.02 -18.12 -11.61
CA SER A 60 3.87 -18.95 -10.75
C SER A 60 5.33 -18.79 -11.16
N ASP A 61 6.19 -18.45 -10.19
CA ASP A 61 7.65 -18.47 -10.31
C ASP A 61 8.19 -17.74 -11.56
N CYS A 62 7.61 -16.59 -11.89
CA CYS A 62 8.05 -15.76 -13.01
C CYS A 62 9.11 -14.75 -12.60
N ASP A 63 9.95 -14.37 -13.55
CA ASP A 63 10.95 -13.32 -13.42
C ASP A 63 10.57 -12.17 -14.35
N ILE A 64 10.15 -11.05 -13.78
CA ILE A 64 9.63 -9.90 -14.53
C ILE A 64 10.42 -8.66 -14.15
N GLU A 65 10.98 -8.00 -15.15
CA GLU A 65 11.72 -6.77 -14.97
C GLU A 65 11.26 -5.73 -16.00
N THR A 66 10.97 -4.53 -15.52
CA THR A 66 10.48 -3.44 -16.34
C THR A 66 11.34 -2.20 -16.20
N GLN A 67 11.53 -1.53 -17.33
CA GLN A 67 12.17 -0.22 -17.43
C GLN A 67 11.15 0.83 -17.87
N GLY A 68 11.59 2.09 -17.92
CA GLY A 68 10.76 3.21 -18.37
C GLY A 68 9.71 3.64 -17.34
N GLY A 69 9.26 4.89 -17.44
CA GLY A 69 8.25 5.44 -16.55
C GLY A 69 6.85 4.86 -16.79
N SER A 70 6.03 4.81 -15.74
CA SER A 70 4.67 4.23 -15.77
C SER A 70 4.61 2.76 -16.21
N SER A 71 5.65 1.99 -15.86
CA SER A 71 5.86 0.60 -16.27
C SER A 71 5.91 -0.32 -15.05
N ALA A 72 4.84 -0.41 -14.26
CA ALA A 72 4.80 -1.32 -13.11
C ALA A 72 5.03 -2.79 -13.53
N ALA A 73 5.73 -3.57 -12.69
CA ALA A 73 5.97 -4.98 -12.96
C ALA A 73 4.66 -5.78 -12.89
N LEU A 74 3.88 -5.55 -11.83
CA LEU A 74 2.51 -6.04 -11.67
C LEU A 74 1.53 -4.88 -11.84
N ARG A 75 0.75 -4.90 -12.92
CA ARG A 75 -0.18 -3.82 -13.25
C ARG A 75 -1.61 -4.31 -13.35
N SER A 76 -2.54 -3.42 -13.03
CA SER A 76 -3.93 -3.51 -13.44
C SER A 76 -4.44 -2.17 -13.95
N ASP A 77 -5.57 -2.17 -14.65
CA ASP A 77 -6.16 -0.95 -15.22
C ASP A 77 -7.70 -1.02 -15.25
N ARG A 78 -8.32 -0.09 -15.99
CA ARG A 78 -9.77 0.13 -16.07
C ARG A 78 -10.59 -1.15 -16.20
N GLY A 79 -11.65 -1.23 -15.40
CA GLY A 79 -12.54 -2.39 -15.32
C GLY A 79 -12.01 -3.51 -14.42
N GLY A 80 -10.83 -3.33 -13.80
CA GLY A 80 -10.26 -4.23 -12.82
C GLY A 80 -10.03 -5.64 -13.34
N GLY A 81 -10.02 -6.62 -12.43
CA GLY A 81 -9.71 -8.01 -12.74
C GLY A 81 -9.19 -8.76 -11.53
N THR A 82 -8.57 -9.90 -11.76
CA THR A 82 -7.90 -10.68 -10.72
C THR A 82 -6.47 -11.00 -11.15
N LEU A 83 -5.50 -10.68 -10.30
CA LEU A 83 -4.11 -11.08 -10.46
C LEU A 83 -3.69 -11.90 -9.23
N ALA A 84 -3.30 -13.14 -9.44
CA ALA A 84 -2.81 -14.03 -8.40
C ALA A 84 -1.37 -14.46 -8.71
N VAL A 85 -0.47 -14.22 -7.78
CA VAL A 85 0.98 -14.45 -7.91
C VAL A 85 1.46 -15.41 -6.82
N ALA A 86 2.23 -16.42 -7.20
CA ALA A 86 2.90 -17.34 -6.30
C ALA A 86 4.38 -17.45 -6.67
N GLY A 87 5.26 -17.10 -5.74
CA GLY A 87 6.71 -17.09 -5.99
C GLY A 87 7.15 -15.98 -6.94
N GLY A 88 8.38 -16.09 -7.45
CA GLY A 88 8.91 -15.22 -8.48
C GLY A 88 9.51 -13.88 -7.99
N THR A 89 10.01 -13.11 -8.95
CA THR A 89 10.67 -11.82 -8.74
C THR A 89 10.13 -10.80 -9.73
N TYR A 90 9.71 -9.64 -9.22
CA TYR A 90 9.04 -8.59 -9.97
C TYR A 90 9.70 -7.25 -9.65
N VAL A 91 10.43 -6.70 -10.62
CA VAL A 91 11.25 -5.50 -10.45
C VAL A 91 10.82 -4.42 -11.44
N SER A 92 10.65 -3.20 -10.94
CA SER A 92 10.41 -2.01 -11.76
C SER A 92 11.41 -0.90 -11.44
N HIS A 93 11.93 -0.26 -12.50
CA HIS A 93 13.02 0.71 -12.37
C HIS A 93 12.65 2.15 -12.67
N GLY A 94 11.55 2.40 -13.39
CA GLY A 94 11.22 3.76 -13.82
C GLY A 94 10.44 4.59 -12.81
N PRO A 95 10.42 5.93 -12.97
CA PRO A 95 9.58 6.80 -12.16
C PRO A 95 8.09 6.48 -12.38
N GLY A 96 7.28 6.58 -11.32
CA GLY A 96 5.85 6.26 -11.40
C GLY A 96 5.56 4.78 -11.73
N SER A 97 6.53 3.90 -11.51
CA SER A 97 6.44 2.47 -11.79
C SER A 97 6.56 1.69 -10.49
N PRO A 98 5.49 1.61 -9.68
CA PRO A 98 5.54 0.78 -8.48
C PRO A 98 5.69 -0.70 -8.85
N ALA A 99 6.12 -1.51 -7.89
CA ALA A 99 6.18 -2.96 -8.11
C ALA A 99 4.76 -3.50 -8.36
N ILE A 100 3.78 -2.97 -7.62
CA ILE A 100 2.34 -3.18 -7.84
C ILE A 100 1.63 -1.85 -8.09
N TYR A 101 0.98 -1.72 -9.24
CA TYR A 101 -0.03 -0.69 -9.51
C TYR A 101 -1.42 -1.34 -9.58
N CYS A 102 -2.27 -1.06 -8.58
CA CYS A 102 -3.49 -1.80 -8.31
C CYS A 102 -4.77 -0.97 -8.55
N THR A 103 -5.49 -1.35 -9.60
CA THR A 103 -6.89 -1.01 -9.89
C THR A 103 -7.76 -2.28 -10.00
N ALA A 104 -7.34 -3.38 -9.35
CA ALA A 104 -7.98 -4.70 -9.40
C ALA A 104 -7.93 -5.44 -8.04
N LYS A 105 -8.21 -6.74 -8.03
CA LYS A 105 -7.88 -7.63 -6.90
C LYS A 105 -6.52 -8.30 -7.15
N VAL A 106 -5.51 -7.95 -6.35
CA VAL A 106 -4.16 -8.53 -6.43
C VAL A 106 -3.89 -9.38 -5.19
N ASN A 107 -3.48 -10.63 -5.38
CA ASN A 107 -3.00 -11.50 -4.31
C ASN A 107 -1.60 -11.98 -4.70
N ALA A 108 -0.62 -11.85 -3.81
CA ALA A 108 0.70 -12.39 -4.05
C ALA A 108 1.20 -13.16 -2.83
N SER A 109 1.92 -14.25 -3.07
CA SER A 109 2.53 -15.05 -2.00
C SER A 109 3.95 -15.44 -2.34
N ASN A 110 4.85 -15.47 -1.36
CA ASN A 110 6.26 -15.90 -1.52
C ASN A 110 7.02 -15.15 -2.63
N ALA A 111 6.62 -13.93 -2.97
CA ALA A 111 7.19 -13.17 -4.08
C ALA A 111 8.15 -12.08 -3.61
N THR A 112 9.13 -11.75 -4.45
CA THR A 112 9.98 -10.55 -4.26
C THR A 112 9.47 -9.42 -5.16
N LEU A 113 9.06 -8.31 -4.55
CA LEU A 113 8.43 -7.16 -5.19
C LEU A 113 9.30 -5.92 -4.95
N THR A 114 9.92 -5.37 -5.99
CA THR A 114 10.89 -4.28 -5.85
C THR A 114 10.62 -3.15 -6.82
N ALA A 115 10.50 -1.92 -6.31
CA ALA A 115 10.53 -0.70 -7.10
C ALA A 115 11.77 0.12 -6.75
N THR A 116 12.69 0.32 -7.70
CA THR A 116 13.96 1.03 -7.40
C THR A 116 13.88 2.55 -7.56
N TYR A 117 12.77 3.06 -8.11
CA TYR A 117 12.56 4.49 -8.36
C TYR A 117 11.11 4.96 -8.18
N SER A 118 10.28 4.15 -7.50
CA SER A 118 8.88 4.44 -7.20
C SER A 118 8.46 3.83 -5.85
N GLN A 119 7.21 4.04 -5.46
CA GLN A 119 6.53 3.34 -4.37
C GLN A 119 6.64 1.82 -4.57
N ALA A 120 6.63 1.03 -3.50
CA ALA A 120 6.46 -0.41 -3.63
C ALA A 120 5.06 -0.75 -4.17
N ILE A 121 4.02 -0.12 -3.62
CA ILE A 121 2.62 -0.43 -3.92
C ILE A 121 1.82 0.86 -4.05
N VAL A 122 0.97 0.91 -5.07
CA VAL A 122 -0.07 1.93 -5.25
C VAL A 122 -1.42 1.22 -5.38
N ILE A 123 -2.41 1.64 -4.59
CA ILE A 123 -3.77 1.12 -4.61
C ILE A 123 -4.74 2.27 -4.89
N GLU A 124 -5.58 2.11 -5.91
CA GLU A 124 -6.57 3.11 -6.30
C GLU A 124 -7.99 2.66 -6.03
N GLY A 125 -8.78 3.53 -5.40
CA GLY A 125 -10.23 3.33 -5.22
C GLY A 125 -10.60 2.03 -4.52
N LYS A 126 -11.67 1.36 -4.96
CA LYS A 126 -12.24 0.17 -4.30
C LYS A 126 -11.39 -1.12 -4.33
N ASN A 127 -10.12 -1.03 -4.73
CA ASN A 127 -9.28 -2.17 -5.09
C ASN A 127 -8.51 -2.73 -3.90
N SER A 128 -7.89 -3.91 -4.10
CA SER A 128 -7.30 -4.66 -3.00
C SER A 128 -5.96 -5.29 -3.36
N VAL A 129 -5.05 -5.28 -2.38
CA VAL A 129 -3.77 -5.97 -2.42
C VAL A 129 -3.64 -6.82 -1.15
N THR A 130 -3.48 -8.13 -1.32
CA THR A 130 -3.22 -9.08 -0.24
C THR A 130 -1.88 -9.77 -0.48
N LEU A 131 -0.96 -9.66 0.47
CA LEU A 131 0.38 -10.23 0.39
C LEU A 131 0.59 -11.25 1.52
N LYS A 132 1.23 -12.37 1.19
CA LYS A 132 1.62 -13.38 2.17
C LYS A 132 3.08 -13.80 1.97
N ASP A 133 3.91 -13.64 2.99
CA ASP A 133 5.31 -14.05 2.96
C ASP A 133 6.10 -13.41 1.79
N CYS A 134 5.73 -12.19 1.40
CA CYS A 134 6.41 -11.44 0.33
C CYS A 134 7.54 -10.56 0.88
N ILE A 135 8.60 -10.41 0.09
CA ILE A 135 9.66 -9.43 0.33
C ILE A 135 9.37 -8.21 -0.53
N VAL A 136 9.05 -7.08 0.10
CA VAL A 136 8.54 -5.88 -0.56
C VAL A 136 9.47 -4.70 -0.29
N SER A 137 9.94 -4.04 -1.35
CA SER A 137 10.73 -2.82 -1.22
C SER A 137 10.39 -1.76 -2.26
N GLY A 138 10.44 -0.50 -1.83
CA GLY A 138 10.25 0.65 -2.70
C GLY A 138 11.24 1.77 -2.40
N ARG A 139 11.54 2.57 -3.41
CA ARG A 139 12.39 3.77 -3.32
C ARG A 139 11.78 4.85 -4.19
N MET A 140 10.77 5.56 -3.68
CA MET A 140 10.16 6.64 -4.43
C MET A 140 11.16 7.79 -4.58
N VAL A 141 11.52 8.15 -5.82
CA VAL A 141 12.36 9.31 -6.10
C VAL A 141 11.59 10.26 -7.01
N ARG A 142 11.12 11.36 -6.44
CA ARG A 142 10.36 12.38 -7.18
C ARG A 142 10.55 13.76 -6.55
N SER A 143 10.72 14.78 -7.38
CA SER A 143 10.69 16.18 -6.95
C SER A 143 9.27 16.73 -7.06
N ASN A 144 9.00 17.84 -6.38
CA ASN A 144 7.72 18.57 -6.46
C ASN A 144 6.50 17.69 -6.18
N VAL A 145 6.61 16.78 -5.21
CA VAL A 145 5.50 16.05 -4.59
C VAL A 145 5.25 16.53 -3.17
N GLU A 146 4.04 16.33 -2.67
CA GLU A 146 3.69 16.67 -1.29
C GLU A 146 4.26 15.67 -0.29
N ASN A 147 4.41 14.43 -0.75
CA ASN A 147 4.83 13.32 0.06
C ASN A 147 5.69 12.38 -0.78
N LEU A 148 6.72 11.84 -0.14
CA LEU A 148 7.41 10.65 -0.61
C LEU A 148 6.92 9.49 0.25
N GLN A 149 6.55 8.38 -0.37
CA GLN A 149 5.95 7.25 0.32
C GLN A 149 6.38 5.93 -0.29
N ASN A 150 6.29 4.87 0.50
CA ASN A 150 6.49 3.50 0.06
C ASN A 150 5.19 2.83 -0.39
N ILE A 151 4.11 3.03 0.36
CA ILE A 151 2.75 2.56 0.04
C ILE A 151 1.85 3.78 -0.14
N MET A 152 1.11 3.82 -1.25
CA MET A 152 0.12 4.86 -1.51
C MET A 152 -1.26 4.25 -1.69
N ILE A 153 -2.23 4.73 -0.93
CA ILE A 153 -3.64 4.33 -1.06
C ILE A 153 -4.45 5.59 -1.29
N TYR A 154 -5.07 5.70 -2.46
CA TYR A 154 -5.76 6.92 -2.84
C TYR A 154 -6.89 6.69 -3.83
N GLN A 155 -7.66 7.74 -4.14
CA GLN A 155 -8.56 7.76 -5.28
C GLN A 155 -8.11 8.85 -6.24
N SER A 156 -7.90 8.48 -7.51
CA SER A 156 -7.65 9.43 -8.60
C SER A 156 -8.96 9.92 -9.22
N MET A 157 -8.86 10.92 -10.10
CA MET A 157 -9.99 11.45 -10.88
C MET A 157 -9.94 10.99 -12.36
N SER A 158 -9.13 9.98 -12.69
CA SER A 158 -8.97 9.50 -14.08
C SER A 158 -10.17 8.67 -14.58
N GLY A 159 -10.92 8.07 -13.64
CA GLY A 159 -12.00 7.13 -13.95
C GLY A 159 -11.53 5.68 -14.18
N ASP A 160 -10.25 5.37 -13.94
CA ASP A 160 -9.72 4.01 -14.13
C ASP A 160 -10.06 3.08 -12.96
N ALA A 161 -10.22 3.65 -11.76
CA ALA A 161 -10.71 2.96 -10.58
C ALA A 161 -12.05 3.56 -10.12
N GLU A 162 -13.02 2.69 -9.84
CA GLU A 162 -14.26 3.10 -9.20
C GLU A 162 -14.02 3.54 -7.74
N ILE A 163 -14.76 4.56 -7.32
CA ILE A 163 -14.76 5.05 -5.96
C ILE A 163 -15.26 3.96 -5.01
N GLY A 164 -14.52 3.73 -3.94
CA GLY A 164 -14.92 2.84 -2.87
C GLY A 164 -13.76 2.56 -1.93
N LYS A 165 -14.01 1.66 -0.98
CA LYS A 165 -13.06 1.33 0.09
C LYS A 165 -11.94 0.44 -0.44
N SER A 166 -10.69 0.86 -0.26
CA SER A 166 -9.50 0.07 -0.58
C SER A 166 -9.17 -0.93 0.53
N TYR A 167 -8.46 -2.01 0.19
CA TYR A 167 -7.97 -2.98 1.18
C TYR A 167 -6.49 -3.28 0.95
N PHE A 168 -5.67 -3.13 1.98
CA PHE A 168 -4.30 -3.60 2.00
C PHE A 168 -4.10 -4.58 3.15
N THR A 169 -3.66 -5.80 2.83
CA THR A 169 -3.31 -6.80 3.84
C THR A 169 -1.95 -7.38 3.55
N MET A 170 -1.11 -7.48 4.57
CA MET A 170 0.18 -8.17 4.48
C MET A 170 0.38 -9.04 5.72
N GLU A 171 0.67 -10.32 5.48
CA GLU A 171 0.97 -11.32 6.51
C GLU A 171 2.37 -11.90 6.26
N GLY A 172 3.24 -11.84 7.25
CA GLY A 172 4.61 -12.33 7.12
C GLY A 172 5.48 -11.50 6.17
N GLY A 173 6.67 -12.02 5.87
CA GLY A 173 7.62 -11.38 4.95
C GLY A 173 8.20 -10.07 5.48
N SER A 174 8.57 -9.16 4.57
CA SER A 174 9.17 -7.88 4.93
C SER A 174 8.70 -6.72 4.06
N LEU A 175 8.60 -5.54 4.66
CA LEU A 175 8.22 -4.30 4.00
C LEU A 175 9.27 -3.21 4.28
N THR A 176 10.06 -2.89 3.26
CA THR A 176 11.15 -1.91 3.35
C THR A 176 10.82 -0.65 2.57
N SER A 177 10.92 0.50 3.23
CA SER A 177 10.99 1.80 2.56
C SER A 177 12.46 2.23 2.44
N ASN A 178 12.93 2.47 1.23
CA ASN A 178 14.27 3.02 0.98
C ASN A 178 14.23 4.54 0.74
N ASN A 179 13.04 5.16 0.73
CA ASN A 179 12.85 6.60 0.73
C ASN A 179 11.39 6.97 1.04
N GLY A 180 11.18 7.91 1.95
CA GLY A 180 9.85 8.42 2.30
C GLY A 180 9.07 7.60 3.32
N ASP A 181 7.88 8.10 3.65
CA ASP A 181 6.98 7.58 4.67
C ASP A 181 6.51 6.15 4.33
N MET A 182 6.21 5.34 5.33
CA MET A 182 5.85 3.94 5.07
C MET A 182 4.48 3.81 4.37
N ILE A 183 3.42 4.39 4.93
CA ILE A 183 2.07 4.34 4.36
C ILE A 183 1.47 5.75 4.28
N TYR A 184 1.02 6.12 3.07
CA TYR A 184 0.32 7.38 2.80
C TYR A 184 -1.09 7.12 2.27
N VAL A 185 -2.09 7.67 2.95
CA VAL A 185 -3.50 7.57 2.61
C VAL A 185 -4.08 8.96 2.39
N THR A 186 -4.71 9.17 1.23
CA THR A 186 -5.36 10.44 0.89
C THR A 186 -6.55 10.24 -0.04
N ASN A 187 -7.54 11.11 0.03
CA ASN A 187 -8.69 11.15 -0.88
C ASN A 187 -9.46 9.83 -1.02
N THR A 188 -9.41 8.93 -0.03
CA THR A 188 -10.09 7.63 -0.10
C THR A 188 -10.37 7.09 1.30
N SER A 189 -11.19 6.03 1.36
CA SER A 189 -11.30 5.18 2.54
C SER A 189 -10.58 3.85 2.34
N CYS A 190 -9.96 3.32 3.39
CA CYS A 190 -9.27 2.04 3.31
C CYS A 190 -9.24 1.27 4.63
N ASP A 191 -9.13 -0.05 4.52
CA ASP A 191 -8.67 -0.92 5.61
C ASP A 191 -7.25 -1.37 5.33
N VAL A 192 -6.39 -1.23 6.34
CA VAL A 192 -5.01 -1.71 6.33
C VAL A 192 -4.83 -2.70 7.46
N ARG A 193 -4.33 -3.90 7.15
CA ARG A 193 -4.01 -4.92 8.13
C ARG A 193 -2.60 -5.45 7.92
N LEU A 194 -1.76 -5.36 8.94
CA LEU A 194 -0.42 -5.92 8.95
C LEU A 194 -0.31 -6.97 10.04
N ALA A 195 0.23 -8.14 9.71
CA ALA A 195 0.44 -9.22 10.65
C ALA A 195 1.82 -9.85 10.50
N ASN A 196 2.62 -9.84 11.57
CA ASN A 196 3.96 -10.45 11.61
C ASN A 196 4.87 -10.03 10.43
N VAL A 197 4.80 -8.76 10.00
CA VAL A 197 5.61 -8.22 8.91
C VAL A 197 6.89 -7.60 9.46
N ALA A 198 8.05 -7.94 8.92
CA ALA A 198 9.29 -7.24 9.25
C ALA A 198 9.32 -5.87 8.54
N ILE A 199 9.06 -4.79 9.29
CA ILE A 199 8.98 -3.43 8.75
C ILE A 199 10.33 -2.73 8.92
N VAL A 200 10.88 -2.22 7.81
CA VAL A 200 12.11 -1.41 7.79
C VAL A 200 11.77 -0.03 7.24
N PRO A 201 11.49 0.96 8.11
CA PRO A 201 11.13 2.29 7.67
C PRO A 201 12.35 3.13 7.30
N TYR A 202 12.17 4.09 6.39
CA TYR A 202 13.22 5.04 6.00
C TYR A 202 13.35 6.21 7.00
N ASN A 203 12.21 6.69 7.50
CA ASN A 203 12.09 7.76 8.47
C ASN A 203 11.17 7.32 9.61
N ASP A 204 10.83 8.24 10.50
CA ASP A 204 9.96 7.98 11.64
C ASP A 204 8.47 8.11 11.32
N VAL A 205 8.04 8.37 10.08
CA VAL A 205 6.63 8.48 9.72
C VAL A 205 6.13 7.13 9.19
N PHE A 206 5.43 6.41 10.05
CA PHE A 206 4.87 5.12 9.73
C PHE A 206 3.56 5.26 8.92
N LEU A 207 2.61 6.02 9.43
CA LEU A 207 1.29 6.17 8.82
C LEU A 207 0.91 7.65 8.71
N LYS A 208 0.59 8.10 7.50
CA LYS A 208 0.10 9.46 7.24
C LYS A 208 -1.24 9.39 6.54
N VAL A 209 -2.29 9.88 7.20
CA VAL A 209 -3.68 9.92 6.72
C VAL A 209 -4.13 11.38 6.65
N VAL A 210 -4.01 11.99 5.48
CA VAL A 210 -4.18 13.45 5.34
C VAL A 210 -4.80 13.83 3.99
N GLY A 211 -5.32 15.05 3.91
CA GLY A 211 -5.62 15.70 2.64
C GLY A 211 -4.37 15.96 1.82
N ASN A 212 -4.52 15.93 0.50
CA ASN A 212 -3.51 16.38 -0.44
C ASN A 212 -3.75 17.83 -0.90
N ASP A 213 -2.75 18.44 -1.53
CA ASP A 213 -2.86 19.80 -2.07
C ASP A 213 -3.56 19.91 -3.44
N ALA A 214 -4.09 18.78 -3.95
CA ALA A 214 -4.76 18.64 -5.24
C ALA A 214 -3.92 19.06 -6.46
N ARG A 215 -2.59 19.25 -6.33
CA ARG A 215 -1.72 19.61 -7.47
C ARG A 215 -1.72 18.55 -8.58
N THR A 216 -1.99 17.31 -8.20
CA THR A 216 -2.10 16.13 -9.07
C THR A 216 -3.53 15.88 -9.57
N GLY A 217 -4.49 16.75 -9.20
CA GLY A 217 -5.90 16.62 -9.54
C GLY A 217 -6.69 15.62 -8.69
N TRP A 218 -6.15 15.17 -7.55
CA TRP A 218 -6.78 14.16 -6.69
C TRP A 218 -7.72 14.78 -5.66
N GLY A 219 -8.99 14.89 -6.01
CA GLY A 219 -10.03 15.42 -5.13
C GLY A 219 -9.99 16.95 -5.01
N VAL A 220 -10.62 17.46 -3.94
CA VAL A 220 -10.76 18.90 -3.68
C VAL A 220 -10.08 19.25 -2.37
N VAL A 221 -9.18 20.24 -2.38
CA VAL A 221 -8.48 20.72 -1.18
C VAL A 221 -9.46 20.99 -0.04
N GLY A 222 -9.18 20.44 1.14
CA GLY A 222 -10.05 20.57 2.31
C GLY A 222 -11.20 19.56 2.36
N LYS A 223 -11.36 18.70 1.35
CA LYS A 223 -12.38 17.64 1.27
C LYS A 223 -11.82 16.28 0.81
N ASN A 224 -10.51 16.21 0.61
CA ASN A 224 -9.77 15.05 0.09
C ASN A 224 -8.97 14.34 1.18
N GLY A 225 -9.43 14.39 2.44
CA GLY A 225 -8.82 13.65 3.55
C GLY A 225 -8.90 12.14 3.36
N GLY A 226 -8.02 11.42 4.04
CA GLY A 226 -8.05 9.97 4.11
C GLY A 226 -8.97 9.48 5.23
N GLN A 227 -9.53 8.28 5.07
CA GLN A 227 -10.26 7.57 6.13
C GLN A 227 -9.69 6.17 6.28
N CYS A 228 -8.96 5.90 7.36
CA CYS A 228 -8.23 4.64 7.52
C CYS A 228 -8.73 3.86 8.73
N ILE A 229 -8.97 2.57 8.56
CA ILE A 229 -8.97 1.62 9.68
C ILE A 229 -7.68 0.80 9.57
N PHE A 230 -6.80 0.98 10.54
CA PHE A 230 -5.52 0.28 10.63
C PHE A 230 -5.59 -0.77 11.74
N THR A 231 -5.24 -2.01 11.40
CA THR A 231 -5.16 -3.14 12.34
C THR A 231 -3.75 -3.73 12.32
N ALA A 232 -3.05 -3.62 13.44
CA ALA A 232 -1.84 -4.36 13.74
C ALA A 232 -2.23 -5.67 14.43
N ASP A 233 -1.79 -6.81 13.89
CA ASP A 233 -2.10 -8.12 14.45
C ASP A 233 -0.83 -8.96 14.64
N HIS A 234 -0.38 -9.14 15.88
CA HIS A 234 0.97 -9.66 16.14
C HIS A 234 2.04 -8.90 15.36
N GLN A 235 1.96 -7.57 15.40
CA GLN A 235 2.78 -6.69 14.57
C GLN A 235 3.58 -5.72 15.44
N GLU A 236 4.89 -5.67 15.19
CA GLU A 236 5.78 -4.65 15.75
C GLU A 236 5.82 -3.41 14.84
N ILE A 237 5.59 -2.24 15.42
CA ILE A 237 5.58 -0.95 14.71
C ILE A 237 6.46 0.03 15.46
N VAL A 238 7.41 0.63 14.74
CA VAL A 238 8.20 1.77 15.20
C VAL A 238 7.93 2.95 14.27
N GLY A 239 7.49 4.07 14.84
CA GLY A 239 7.23 5.29 14.10
C GLY A 239 5.94 5.99 14.52
N ASN A 240 5.74 7.16 13.93
CA ASN A 240 4.73 8.13 14.24
C ASN A 240 3.59 8.05 13.23
N THR A 241 2.39 8.40 13.71
CA THR A 241 1.18 8.52 12.91
C THR A 241 0.72 9.96 12.84
N ILE A 242 0.38 10.43 11.64
CA ILE A 242 -0.09 11.80 11.37
C ILE A 242 -1.48 11.73 10.72
N VAL A 243 -2.44 12.44 11.31
CA VAL A 243 -3.81 12.57 10.84
C VAL A 243 -4.20 14.04 10.89
N ASP A 244 -4.67 14.59 9.77
CA ASP A 244 -5.08 15.99 9.70
C ASP A 244 -6.55 16.22 10.08
N LYS A 245 -6.92 17.49 10.23
CA LYS A 245 -8.28 17.92 10.61
C LYS A 245 -9.42 17.46 9.69
N ILE A 246 -9.13 17.01 8.47
CA ILE A 246 -10.15 16.56 7.51
C ILE A 246 -10.14 15.04 7.30
N SER A 247 -9.32 14.32 8.08
CA SER A 247 -9.11 12.88 7.96
C SER A 247 -9.56 12.13 9.21
N THR A 248 -9.74 10.82 9.07
CA THR A 248 -10.11 9.92 10.17
C THR A 248 -9.23 8.69 10.23
N LEU A 249 -8.99 8.22 11.46
CA LEU A 249 -8.22 7.02 11.74
C LEU A 249 -8.87 6.21 12.87
N GLY A 250 -9.11 4.93 12.63
CA GLY A 250 -9.23 3.93 13.69
C GLY A 250 -7.98 3.07 13.73
N PHE A 251 -7.27 3.05 14.85
CA PHE A 251 -5.99 2.35 15.00
C PHE A 251 -6.11 1.28 16.09
N SER A 252 -5.98 0.01 15.71
CA SER A 252 -6.11 -1.12 16.64
C SER A 252 -4.81 -1.89 16.74
N LEU A 253 -4.35 -2.11 17.97
CA LEU A 253 -3.27 -3.04 18.31
C LEU A 253 -3.89 -4.33 18.87
N THR A 254 -3.70 -5.44 18.16
CA THR A 254 -4.24 -6.75 18.54
C THR A 254 -3.17 -7.85 18.58
N SER A 255 -3.45 -8.93 19.31
CA SER A 255 -2.68 -10.18 19.35
C SER A 255 -1.19 -9.99 19.64
N GLY A 256 -0.87 -9.22 20.67
CA GLY A 256 0.51 -8.99 21.11
C GLY A 256 1.26 -7.98 20.26
N SER A 257 0.55 -7.10 19.54
CA SER A 257 1.17 -6.04 18.76
C SER A 257 1.86 -5.01 19.63
N THR A 258 2.90 -4.37 19.10
CA THR A 258 3.63 -3.30 19.78
C THR A 258 3.68 -2.06 18.90
N LEU A 259 3.42 -0.89 19.50
CA LEU A 259 3.70 0.40 18.91
C LEU A 259 4.73 1.12 19.78
N ARG A 260 5.87 1.48 19.21
CA ARG A 260 6.82 2.44 19.81
C ARG A 260 6.84 3.70 18.96
N GLY A 261 6.12 4.72 19.41
CA GLY A 261 5.87 5.93 18.64
C GLY A 261 4.78 6.80 19.23
N THR A 262 4.41 7.86 18.49
CA THR A 262 3.29 8.74 18.85
C THR A 262 2.22 8.78 17.77
N ILE A 263 1.00 9.18 18.17
CA ILE A 263 -0.10 9.46 17.26
C ILE A 263 -0.45 10.93 17.42
N ASN A 264 -0.32 11.70 16.34
CA ASN A 264 -0.69 13.12 16.26
C ASN A 264 0.05 14.05 17.23
N ASN A 265 1.36 13.89 17.43
CA ASN A 265 2.16 14.75 18.34
C ASN A 265 2.03 16.27 18.08
N ALA A 266 1.81 16.69 16.85
CA ALA A 266 1.60 18.10 16.50
C ALA A 266 0.16 18.59 16.77
N ASN A 267 -0.70 17.75 17.35
CA ASN A 267 -2.13 17.99 17.54
C ASN A 267 -2.81 18.48 16.25
N SER A 268 -2.56 17.79 15.14
CA SER A 268 -3.01 18.18 13.79
C SER A 268 -4.53 18.07 13.56
N GLY A 269 -5.27 17.63 14.58
CA GLY A 269 -6.72 17.43 14.56
C GLY A 269 -7.13 16.05 14.04
N GLY A 270 -8.33 15.98 13.45
CA GLY A 270 -8.90 14.76 12.89
C GLY A 270 -9.65 13.94 13.93
N SER A 271 -10.37 12.91 13.47
CA SER A 271 -10.97 11.93 14.36
C SER A 271 -10.07 10.72 14.45
N VAL A 272 -9.48 10.49 15.63
CA VAL A 272 -8.50 9.42 15.85
C VAL A 272 -8.94 8.56 17.03
N THR A 273 -9.39 7.34 16.73
CA THR A 273 -9.73 6.35 17.75
C THR A 273 -8.61 5.33 17.87
N VAL A 274 -8.22 5.02 19.10
CA VAL A 274 -7.18 4.02 19.38
C VAL A 274 -7.77 2.92 20.26
N HIS A 275 -7.47 1.67 19.89
CA HIS A 275 -7.78 0.49 20.67
C HIS A 275 -6.50 -0.31 20.94
N VAL A 276 -6.24 -0.61 22.21
CA VAL A 276 -5.11 -1.47 22.62
C VAL A 276 -5.69 -2.68 23.33
N ASP A 277 -5.55 -3.87 22.75
CA ASP A 277 -6.04 -5.09 23.40
C ASP A 277 -5.20 -5.47 24.64
N GLU A 278 -5.65 -6.50 25.37
CA GLU A 278 -5.04 -6.93 26.63
C GLU A 278 -3.60 -7.48 26.48
N THR A 279 -3.22 -7.89 25.27
CA THR A 279 -1.92 -8.49 24.97
C THR A 279 -0.93 -7.52 24.32
N SER A 280 -1.44 -6.43 23.75
CA SER A 280 -0.68 -5.46 22.98
C SER A 280 -0.16 -4.31 23.83
N ARG A 281 0.84 -3.59 23.34
CA ARG A 281 1.50 -2.49 24.08
C ARG A 281 1.73 -1.27 23.21
N TRP A 282 1.58 -0.09 23.79
CA TRP A 282 1.95 1.18 23.15
C TRP A 282 2.93 1.96 24.04
N THR A 283 4.16 2.15 23.58
CA THR A 283 5.18 2.97 24.25
C THR A 283 5.32 4.32 23.56
N LEU A 284 5.05 5.40 24.29
CA LEU A 284 5.16 6.75 23.76
C LEU A 284 6.61 7.19 23.54
N THR A 285 6.81 7.99 22.51
CA THR A 285 8.06 8.70 22.20
C THR A 285 7.90 10.23 22.17
N ALA A 286 6.66 10.70 22.27
CA ALA A 286 6.24 12.09 22.40
C ALA A 286 4.80 12.11 22.92
N ASP A 287 4.28 13.29 23.26
CA ASP A 287 2.86 13.46 23.55
C ASP A 287 2.00 13.00 22.37
N ALA A 288 0.85 12.42 22.66
CA ALA A 288 -0.11 11.90 21.69
C ALA A 288 -1.48 12.55 21.85
N TYR A 289 -2.17 12.78 20.73
CA TYR A 289 -3.47 13.46 20.71
C TYR A 289 -4.48 12.61 19.93
N VAL A 290 -5.49 12.11 20.64
CA VAL A 290 -6.53 11.22 20.10
C VAL A 290 -7.92 11.70 20.51
N THR A 291 -8.95 11.27 19.80
CA THR A 291 -10.35 11.58 20.15
C THR A 291 -11.01 10.48 20.97
N SER A 292 -10.50 9.26 20.91
CA SER A 292 -10.97 8.15 21.74
C SER A 292 -9.84 7.17 22.02
N LEU A 293 -9.85 6.61 23.22
CA LEU A 293 -8.95 5.56 23.67
C LEU A 293 -9.76 4.48 24.36
N THR A 294 -9.57 3.23 23.94
CA THR A 294 -10.30 2.06 24.48
C THR A 294 -9.36 0.86 24.64
N GLY A 295 -9.81 -0.14 25.39
CA GLY A 295 -9.02 -1.35 25.67
C GLY A 295 -8.22 -1.23 26.97
N THR A 296 -7.06 -1.86 27.04
CA THR A 296 -6.24 -1.98 28.25
C THR A 296 -5.25 -0.82 28.36
N THR A 297 -5.66 0.25 29.03
CA THR A 297 -4.86 1.47 29.18
C THR A 297 -3.57 1.27 29.96
N GLU A 298 -3.49 0.27 30.83
CA GLU A 298 -2.29 -0.09 31.60
C GLU A 298 -1.14 -0.56 30.71
N ASN A 299 -1.45 -1.01 29.48
CA ASN A 299 -0.46 -1.41 28.50
C ASN A 299 0.10 -0.24 27.68
N ILE A 300 -0.35 0.99 27.95
CA ILE A 300 0.17 2.21 27.37
C ILE A 300 1.25 2.75 28.30
N ILE A 301 2.48 2.75 27.84
CA ILE A 301 3.67 3.15 28.58
C ILE A 301 3.96 4.63 28.23
N PRO A 302 3.70 5.57 29.15
CA PRO A 302 3.80 6.99 28.85
C PRO A 302 5.23 7.45 28.61
N ASN A 303 6.22 6.80 29.24
CA ASN A 303 7.64 7.06 28.98
C ASN A 303 8.03 8.55 29.09
N GLY A 304 7.43 9.26 30.07
CA GLY A 304 7.65 10.70 30.28
C GLY A 304 6.76 11.63 29.44
N PHE A 305 5.82 11.08 28.66
CA PHE A 305 4.88 11.80 27.80
C PHE A 305 3.43 11.54 28.19
N THR A 306 2.51 12.30 27.59
CA THR A 306 1.09 12.24 27.89
C THR A 306 0.26 11.81 26.69
N VAL A 307 -0.75 10.97 26.90
CA VAL A 307 -1.85 10.81 25.94
C VAL A 307 -2.96 11.78 26.31
N TYR A 308 -3.31 12.68 25.39
CA TYR A 308 -4.47 13.55 25.48
C TYR A 308 -5.64 12.94 24.72
N VAL A 309 -6.74 12.69 25.42
CA VAL A 309 -8.01 12.25 24.82
C VAL A 309 -8.95 13.45 24.81
N ASN A 310 -9.34 13.91 23.62
CA ASN A 310 -10.13 15.14 23.43
C ASN A 310 -9.56 16.34 24.20
N GLY A 311 -8.22 16.49 24.17
CA GLY A 311 -7.51 17.58 24.84
C GLY A 311 -7.34 17.42 26.36
N ILE A 312 -7.84 16.35 26.96
CA ILE A 312 -7.70 16.07 28.39
C ILE A 312 -6.60 15.02 28.58
N ALA A 313 -5.63 15.30 29.46
CA ALA A 313 -4.59 14.34 29.80
C ALA A 313 -5.20 13.07 30.43
N ALA A 314 -5.04 11.92 29.76
CA ALA A 314 -5.64 10.65 30.14
C ALA A 314 -4.60 9.63 30.66
N ILE A 315 -3.40 9.59 30.07
CA ILE A 315 -2.30 8.68 30.45
C ILE A 315 -1.03 9.54 30.66
N LYS A 316 -0.28 9.31 31.74
CA LYS A 316 0.92 10.08 32.15
C LYS A 316 1.98 9.17 32.73
#